data_AF-A0A8S0ZUX3-F1
#
_entry.id   AF-A0A8S0ZUX3-F1
#
_cell.length_a   1.000
_cell.length_b   1.000
_cell.length_c   1.000
_cell.angle_alpha   90.00
_cell.angle_beta   90.00
_cell.angle_gamma   90.00
#
_symmetry.space_group_name_H-M   'P 1'
#
loop_
_entity.id
_entity.type
_entity.pdbx_description
1 polymer ?
#
loop_
_entity_poly.entity_id
_entity_poly.type
_entity_poly.pdbx_seq_one_letter_code
_entity_poly.pdbx_strand_id
1 'polypeptide(L)'
;MGFLLLFDLTNEASFLEVRNWIEQLKTHSLSDDPDIVLCGHKCDLQEKRLVNQNRAREFAKNYNLPYLETSAKSGQNIDRAIEILLDRIMHR
;
A
#
# COMPACT_ATOMS: atom_id res chain seq x y z
N MET A 1 -15.92 -1.08 -0.89
CA MET A 1 -15.19 0.10 -0.36
C MET A 1 -13.72 -0.08 -0.68
N GLY A 2 -12.99 1.00 -1.00
CA GLY A 2 -11.59 0.92 -1.39
C GLY A 2 -10.68 1.77 -0.51
N PHE A 3 -9.46 1.27 -0.29
CA PHE A 3 -8.47 1.85 0.62
C PHE A 3 -7.09 1.92 -0.02
N LEU A 4 -6.42 3.06 0.15
CA LEU A 4 -4.98 3.19 -0.04
C LEU A 4 -4.31 2.98 1.32
N LEU A 5 -3.58 1.88 1.46
CA LEU A 5 -2.85 1.58 2.69
C LEU A 5 -1.39 1.97 2.50
N LEU A 6 -0.93 2.99 3.23
CA LEU A 6 0.42 3.52 3.09
C LEU A 6 1.29 3.08 4.28
N PHE A 7 2.54 2.75 3.99
CA PHE A 7 3.62 2.71 4.98
C PHE A 7 4.81 3.53 4.49
N ASP A 8 5.69 3.96 5.37
CA ASP A 8 6.84 4.78 5.04
C ASP A 8 8.08 3.90 4.80
N LEU A 9 8.69 4.01 3.61
CA LEU A 9 9.89 3.24 3.24
C LEU A 9 11.11 3.53 4.13
N THR A 10 11.07 4.66 4.85
CA THR A 10 12.11 5.10 5.81
C THR A 10 11.76 4.74 7.26
N ASN A 11 10.66 4.03 7.50
CA ASN A 11 10.22 3.64 8.84
C ASN A 11 9.76 2.17 8.85
N GLU A 12 10.62 1.27 9.32
CA GLU A 12 10.33 -0.16 9.39
C GLU A 12 9.14 -0.49 10.30
N ALA A 13 8.95 0.22 11.40
CA ALA A 13 7.80 -0.02 12.29
C ALA A 13 6.47 0.21 11.56
N SER A 14 6.40 1.21 10.68
CA SER A 14 5.20 1.46 9.86
C SER A 14 4.89 0.31 8.91
N PHE A 15 5.92 -0.39 8.39
CA PHE A 15 5.75 -1.56 7.54
C PHE A 15 5.28 -2.79 8.33
N LEU A 16 5.78 -2.98 9.55
CA LEU A 16 5.33 -4.08 10.40
C LEU A 16 3.85 -3.96 10.78
N GLU A 17 3.36 -2.74 11.01
CA GLU A 17 1.95 -2.47 11.32
C GLU A 17 0.98 -2.71 10.15
N VAL A 18 1.48 -2.81 8.91
CA VAL A 18 0.62 -3.05 7.72
C VAL A 18 -0.24 -4.30 7.89
N ARG A 19 0.29 -5.36 8.51
CA ARG A 19 -0.48 -6.58 8.78
C ARG A 19 -1.70 -6.29 9.65
N ASN A 20 -1.48 -5.58 10.76
CA ASN A 20 -2.55 -5.23 11.70
C ASN A 20 -3.61 -4.38 11.01
N TRP A 21 -3.19 -3.44 10.15
CA TRP A 21 -4.12 -2.61 9.37
C TRP A 21 -4.93 -3.43 8.37
N ILE A 22 -4.33 -4.38 7.64
CA ILE A 22 -5.06 -5.27 6.73
C ILE A 22 -6.13 -6.06 7.50
N GLU A 23 -5.78 -6.62 8.66
CA GLU A 23 -6.72 -7.38 9.49
C GLU A 23 -7.86 -6.51 10.02
N GLN A 24 -7.56 -5.29 10.47
CA GLN A 24 -8.58 -4.34 10.92
C GLN A 24 -9.53 -3.94 9.78
N LEU A 25 -8.98 -3.67 8.58
CA LEU A 25 -9.78 -3.34 7.41
C LEU A 25 -10.71 -4.48 7.01
N LYS A 26 -10.22 -5.73 7.02
CA LYS A 26 -11.03 -6.92 6.73
C LYS A 26 -12.10 -7.20 7.79
N THR A 27 -11.79 -6.93 9.06
CA THR A 27 -12.71 -7.20 10.19
C THR A 27 -13.85 -6.19 10.25
N HIS A 28 -13.58 -4.92 9.93
CA HIS A 28 -14.55 -3.82 10.08
C HIS A 28 -15.18 -3.37 8.76
N SER A 29 -14.78 -3.93 7.61
CA SER A 29 -15.43 -3.60 6.35
C SER A 29 -16.78 -4.30 6.24
N LEU A 30 -17.78 -3.55 5.76
CA LEU A 30 -19.11 -4.09 5.40
C LEU A 30 -19.06 -5.07 4.22
N SER A 31 -17.93 -5.14 3.50
CA SER A 31 -17.69 -6.05 2.37
C SER A 31 -16.73 -7.16 2.80
N ASP A 32 -16.98 -8.39 2.37
CA ASP A 32 -16.16 -9.58 2.71
C ASP A 32 -14.71 -9.50 2.20
N ASP A 33 -14.40 -8.57 1.28
CA ASP A 33 -13.04 -8.41 0.73
C ASP A 33 -12.76 -6.93 0.36
N PRO A 34 -12.27 -6.05 1.23
CA PRO A 34 -12.05 -4.65 0.87
C PRO A 34 -11.00 -4.48 -0.26
N ASP A 35 -11.23 -3.55 -1.19
CA ASP A 35 -10.26 -3.26 -2.25
C ASP A 35 -9.10 -2.45 -1.68
N ILE A 36 -7.97 -3.11 -1.42
CA ILE A 36 -6.80 -2.47 -0.82
C ILE A 36 -5.68 -2.36 -1.85
N VAL A 37 -5.08 -1.18 -1.97
CA VAL A 37 -3.84 -0.95 -2.71
C VAL A 37 -2.74 -0.56 -1.72
N LEU A 38 -1.69 -1.37 -1.64
CA LEU A 38 -0.57 -1.15 -0.71
C LEU A 38 0.45 -0.18 -1.34
N CYS A 39 0.84 0.84 -0.58
CA CYS A 39 1.70 1.92 -1.06
C CYS A 39 2.93 2.07 -0.16
N GLY A 40 4.13 1.85 -0.72
CA GLY A 40 5.39 2.18 -0.06
C GLY A 40 5.71 3.67 -0.27
N HIS A 41 5.44 4.51 0.71
CA HIS A 41 5.54 5.96 0.62
C HIS A 41 6.95 6.48 0.87
N LYS A 42 7.20 7.74 0.46
CA LYS A 42 8.49 8.44 0.55
C LYS A 42 9.63 7.78 -0.23
N CYS A 43 9.31 7.22 -1.41
CA CYS A 43 10.31 6.56 -2.26
C CYS A 43 11.39 7.51 -2.82
N ASP A 44 11.19 8.82 -2.69
CA ASP A 44 12.20 9.85 -2.97
C ASP A 44 13.37 9.84 -1.97
N LEU A 45 13.18 9.30 -0.77
CA LEU A 45 14.22 9.24 0.28
C LEU A 45 15.06 7.95 0.20
N GLN A 46 15.63 7.66 -0.96
CA GLN A 46 16.40 6.43 -1.24
C GLN A 46 17.51 6.17 -0.21
N GLU A 47 18.25 7.20 0.19
CA GLU A 47 19.36 7.09 1.16
C GLU A 47 18.91 6.72 2.58
N LYS A 48 17.64 6.99 2.91
CA LYS A 48 17.05 6.69 4.22
C LYS A 48 16.16 5.45 4.19
N ARG A 49 16.18 4.70 3.09
CA ARG A 49 15.34 3.50 2.92
C ARG A 49 15.72 2.44 3.95
N LEU A 50 14.75 2.05 4.75
CA LEU A 50 14.84 0.92 5.69
C LEU A 50 14.07 -0.31 5.17
N VAL A 51 13.05 -0.10 4.34
CA VAL A 51 12.25 -1.19 3.77
C VAL A 51 12.66 -1.44 2.31
N ASN A 52 13.23 -2.62 2.06
CA ASN A 52 13.60 -3.05 0.72
C ASN A 52 12.36 -3.27 -0.16
N GLN A 53 12.44 -2.85 -1.42
CA GLN A 53 11.35 -2.98 -2.38
C GLN A 53 10.91 -4.43 -2.61
N ASN A 54 11.85 -5.38 -2.68
CA ASN A 54 11.53 -6.80 -2.87
C ASN A 54 10.77 -7.36 -1.66
N ARG A 55 11.19 -7.01 -0.43
CA ARG A 55 10.51 -7.40 0.80
C ARG A 55 9.06 -6.89 0.82
N ALA A 56 8.85 -5.63 0.46
CA ALA A 56 7.50 -5.05 0.39
C ALA A 56 6.65 -5.69 -0.71
N ARG A 57 7.23 -5.99 -1.88
CA ARG A 57 6.55 -6.65 -2.99
C ARG A 57 6.16 -8.09 -2.67
N GLU A 58 7.04 -8.86 -2.03
CA GLU A 58 6.75 -10.21 -1.57
C GLU A 58 5.65 -10.21 -0.51
N PHE A 59 5.72 -9.28 0.45
CA PHE A 59 4.65 -9.09 1.43
C PHE A 59 3.31 -8.83 0.73
N ALA A 60 3.25 -7.87 -0.19
CA ALA A 60 2.02 -7.56 -0.93
C ALA A 60 1.47 -8.78 -1.70
N LYS A 61 2.36 -9.55 -2.34
CA LYS A 61 2.02 -10.78 -3.05
C LYS A 61 1.38 -11.83 -2.11
N ASN A 62 1.90 -11.98 -0.90
CA ASN A 62 1.35 -12.92 0.09
C ASN A 62 -0.07 -12.54 0.54
N TYR A 63 -0.41 -11.25 0.52
CA TYR A 63 -1.75 -10.76 0.82
C TYR A 63 -2.62 -10.53 -0.44
N ASN A 64 -2.12 -10.88 -1.63
CA ASN A 64 -2.77 -10.65 -2.91
C ASN A 64 -3.16 -9.18 -3.16
N LEU A 65 -2.30 -8.24 -2.72
CA LEU A 65 -2.51 -6.81 -2.84
C LEU A 65 -1.67 -6.22 -3.99
N PRO A 66 -2.22 -5.30 -4.81
CA PRO A 66 -1.41 -4.44 -5.65
C PRO A 66 -0.43 -3.63 -4.80
N TYR A 67 0.79 -3.48 -5.30
CA TYR A 67 1.83 -2.71 -4.64
C TYR A 67 2.53 -1.74 -5.58
N LEU A 68 2.69 -0.52 -5.10
CA LEU A 68 3.49 0.49 -5.75
C LEU A 68 4.20 1.38 -4.73
N GLU A 69 5.32 1.95 -5.12
CA GLU A 69 6.03 2.94 -4.32
C GLU A 69 5.60 4.34 -4.73
N THR A 70 5.33 5.21 -3.77
CA THR A 70 4.78 6.56 -4.00
C THR A 70 5.60 7.63 -3.33
N SER A 71 5.57 8.84 -3.89
CA SER A 71 6.12 10.04 -3.25
C SER A 71 5.16 11.20 -3.42
N ALA A 72 4.68 11.74 -2.30
CA ALA A 72 3.90 12.97 -2.32
C ALA A 72 4.76 14.18 -2.70
N LYS A 73 6.08 14.11 -2.46
CA LYS A 73 7.02 15.20 -2.77
C LYS A 73 7.26 15.34 -4.27
N SER A 74 7.49 14.23 -4.97
CA SER A 74 7.74 14.25 -6.42
C SER A 74 6.49 14.01 -7.27
N GLY A 75 5.37 13.63 -6.64
CA GLY A 75 4.15 13.18 -7.35
C GLY A 75 4.28 11.76 -7.90
N GLN A 76 5.40 11.06 -7.69
CA GLN A 76 5.63 9.75 -8.26
C GLN A 76 4.55 8.76 -7.82
N ASN A 77 3.91 8.14 -8.83
CA ASN A 77 2.91 7.08 -8.70
C ASN A 77 1.65 7.43 -7.88
N ILE A 78 1.41 8.70 -7.56
CA ILE A 78 0.20 9.11 -6.84
C ILE A 78 -1.04 8.85 -7.70
N ASP A 79 -1.07 9.39 -8.93
CA ASP A 79 -2.18 9.20 -9.86
C ASP A 79 -2.37 7.70 -10.16
N ARG A 80 -1.26 6.98 -10.34
CA ARG A 80 -1.31 5.55 -10.62
C ARG A 80 -1.91 4.73 -9.46
N ALA A 81 -1.63 5.10 -8.21
CA ALA A 81 -2.22 4.43 -7.04
C ALA A 81 -3.74 4.60 -7.04
N ILE A 82 -4.20 5.81 -7.34
CA ILE A 82 -5.62 6.17 -7.40
C ILE A 82 -6.30 5.44 -8.57
N GLU A 83 -5.71 5.45 -9.76
CA GLU A 83 -6.22 4.74 -10.93
C GLU A 83 -6.41 3.24 -10.66
N ILE A 84 -5.41 2.58 -10.06
CA ILE A 84 -5.49 1.15 -9.72
C ILE A 84 -6.63 0.90 -8.73
N LEU A 85 -6.79 1.78 -7.74
CA LEU A 85 -7.87 1.64 -6.78
C LEU A 85 -9.24 1.82 -7.46
N LEU A 86 -9.39 2.85 -8.27
CA LEU A 86 -10.63 3.13 -9.00
C LEU A 86 -11.01 1.98 -9.93
N ASP A 87 -10.03 1.46 -10.68
CA ASP A 87 -10.22 0.32 -11.58
C ASP A 87 -10.77 -0.90 -10.82
N ARG A 88 -10.22 -1.19 -9.64
CA ARG A 88 -10.71 -2.28 -8.78
C ARG A 88 -12.10 -2.04 -8.23
N ILE A 89 -12.40 -0.82 -7.77
CA ILE A 89 -13.73 -0.50 -7.23
C ILE A 89 -14.80 -0.56 -8.33
N MET A 90 -14.48 -0.08 -9.54
CA MET A 90 -15.43 0.03 -10.64
C MET A 90 -15.73 -1.30 -11.34
N HIS A 91 -14.76 -2.22 -11.39
CA HIS A 91 -14.90 -3.52 -12.04
C HIS A 91 -15.29 -4.64 -11.08
N ARG A 92 -15.82 -4.29 -9.91
CA ARG A 92 -16.21 -5.23 -8.87
C ARG A 92 -17.69 -5.60 -8.92
#